data_AF-A0A9D9CBV9-F1
#
_entry.id   AF-A0A9D9CBV9-F1
#
_cell.length_a   1.000
_cell.length_b   1.000
_cell.length_c   1.000
_cell.angle_alpha   90.00
_cell.angle_beta   90.00
_cell.angle_gamma   90.00
#
_symmetry.space_group_name_H-M   'P 1'
#
loop_
_entity.id
_entity.type
_entity.pdbx_description
1 polymer ?
#
loop_
_entity_poly.entity_id
_entity_poly.type
_entity_poly.pdbx_seq_one_letter_code
_entity_poly.pdbx_strand_id
1 'polypeptide(L)'
;MKKYLCTLLFLSLLAPIYAIGFEALSSSGYAPYRHQPEQASSLEDVFVFYGIDAASLRFVCEQPALCQWRSDKAALTSEQQSSDEQASVLSHLQANTLYIVQYESQEYACYVIDYQLNPLQYGSLSAVTDAIDIATSLQLNLVYCSDDLSYRGLNGKSYAIEREHRLTYVDAVWAEDDRQYRDEEKEIASSG
;
A
#
# COMPACT_ATOMS: atom_id res chain seq x y z
N MET A 1 9.77 33.17 -59.51
CA MET A 1 8.73 33.17 -58.47
C MET A 1 9.24 32.38 -57.27
N LYS A 2 9.24 33.02 -56.10
CA LYS A 2 9.70 32.50 -54.79
C LYS A 2 8.81 31.36 -54.32
N LYS A 3 9.40 30.30 -53.76
CA LYS A 3 8.85 29.55 -52.60
C LYS A 3 10.02 29.02 -51.75
N TYR A 4 10.33 29.75 -50.69
CA TYR A 4 11.15 29.25 -49.59
C TYR A 4 10.25 28.33 -48.75
N LEU A 5 10.53 27.03 -48.78
CA LEU A 5 9.88 26.08 -47.89
C LEU A 5 10.73 26.01 -46.61
N CYS A 6 10.28 26.75 -45.60
CA CYS A 6 10.89 26.79 -44.27
C CYS A 6 10.38 25.57 -43.50
N THR A 7 11.15 24.48 -43.50
CA THR A 7 10.82 23.28 -42.72
C THR A 7 11.20 23.53 -41.26
N LEU A 8 10.22 23.92 -40.44
CA LEU A 8 10.33 24.01 -38.99
C LEU A 8 10.56 22.61 -38.42
N LEU A 9 11.80 22.33 -38.04
CA LEU A 9 12.20 21.12 -37.32
C LEU A 9 11.85 21.33 -35.84
N PHE A 10 10.64 20.92 -35.44
CA PHE A 10 10.21 20.95 -34.05
C PHE A 10 10.85 19.77 -33.32
N LEU A 11 12.11 19.94 -32.90
CA LEU A 11 12.80 19.01 -32.02
C LEU A 11 12.22 19.22 -30.62
N SER A 12 11.13 18.52 -30.28
CA SER A 12 10.61 18.49 -28.92
C SER A 12 11.63 17.79 -28.04
N LEU A 13 12.36 18.58 -27.24
CA LEU A 13 13.15 18.10 -26.12
C LEU A 13 12.17 17.38 -25.17
N LEU A 14 12.11 16.05 -25.25
CA LEU A 14 11.50 15.21 -24.22
C LEU A 14 12.41 15.29 -23.00
N ALA A 15 12.27 16.36 -22.22
CA ALA A 15 12.74 16.33 -20.84
C ALA A 15 11.98 15.19 -20.14
N PRO A 16 12.67 14.25 -19.48
CA PRO A 16 11.99 13.28 -18.63
C PRO A 16 11.17 14.06 -17.61
N ILE A 17 9.86 13.84 -17.60
CA ILE A 17 8.98 14.36 -16.56
C ILE A 17 9.27 13.50 -15.33
N TYR A 18 10.11 13.99 -14.42
CA TYR A 18 10.31 13.36 -13.12
C TYR A 18 9.06 13.61 -12.28
N ALA A 19 8.30 12.56 -11.98
CA ALA A 19 7.23 12.63 -11.01
C ALA A 19 7.86 12.58 -9.61
N ILE A 20 7.81 13.70 -8.88
CA ILE A 20 8.23 13.75 -7.48
C ILE A 20 7.24 12.95 -6.63
N GLY A 21 7.74 12.11 -5.73
CA GLY A 21 6.89 11.35 -4.83
C GLY A 21 7.63 10.25 -4.11
N PHE A 22 6.90 9.56 -3.23
CA PHE A 22 7.44 8.42 -2.49
C PHE A 22 7.26 7.11 -3.25
N GLU A 23 8.25 6.24 -3.10
CA GLU A 23 8.16 4.82 -3.40
C GLU A 23 8.59 4.02 -2.17
N ALA A 24 8.04 2.82 -2.03
CA ALA A 24 8.37 1.90 -0.96
C ALA A 24 8.93 0.61 -1.54
N LEU A 25 10.08 0.17 -1.02
CA LEU A 25 10.73 -1.07 -1.41
C LEU A 25 10.73 -2.05 -0.23
N SER A 26 10.22 -3.25 -0.48
CA SER A 26 10.23 -4.34 0.49
C SER A 26 11.34 -5.33 0.18
N SER A 27 11.91 -5.91 1.24
CA SER A 27 12.81 -7.07 1.14
C SER A 27 12.07 -8.40 1.31
N SER A 28 10.80 -8.38 1.76
CA SER A 28 10.04 -9.58 2.18
C SER A 28 9.43 -10.37 1.03
N GLY A 29 9.70 -10.00 -0.23
CA GLY A 29 9.12 -10.62 -1.42
C GLY A 29 7.70 -10.15 -1.76
N TYR A 30 7.04 -9.41 -0.85
CA TYR A 30 5.74 -8.79 -1.08
C TYR A 30 5.91 -7.29 -1.31
N ALA A 31 5.31 -6.77 -2.37
CA ALA A 31 5.25 -5.33 -2.60
C ALA A 31 4.47 -4.65 -1.45
N PRO A 32 4.95 -3.52 -0.90
CA PRO A 32 4.18 -2.77 0.10
C PRO A 32 2.84 -2.32 -0.49
N TYR A 33 1.79 -2.38 0.32
CA TYR A 33 0.50 -1.82 -0.05
C TYR A 33 0.54 -0.30 0.12
N ARG A 34 0.16 0.43 -0.94
CA ARG A 34 0.08 1.89 -0.96
C ARG A 34 -1.37 2.31 -0.73
N HIS A 35 -1.61 2.95 0.42
CA HIS A 35 -2.90 3.52 0.76
C HIS A 35 -2.89 5.03 0.46
N GLN A 36 -3.96 5.51 -0.20
CA GLN A 36 -4.16 6.93 -0.43
C GLN A 36 -4.71 7.58 0.86
N PRO A 37 -3.93 8.43 1.55
CA PRO A 37 -4.39 9.05 2.77
C PRO A 37 -5.53 10.05 2.53
N GLU A 38 -6.30 10.32 3.58
CA GLU A 38 -7.27 11.41 3.60
C GLU A 38 -6.56 12.74 3.39
N GLN A 39 -7.15 13.63 2.57
CA GLN A 39 -6.58 14.94 2.27
C GLN A 39 -6.28 15.76 3.55
N ALA A 40 -7.10 15.60 4.59
CA ALA A 40 -6.94 16.30 5.85
C ALA A 40 -5.70 15.89 6.66
N SER A 41 -5.07 14.75 6.32
CA SER A 41 -3.86 14.25 6.97
C SER A 41 -2.58 14.97 6.53
N SER A 42 -2.62 15.63 5.36
CA SER A 42 -1.45 16.26 4.72
C SER A 42 -0.28 15.32 4.48
N LEU A 43 -0.58 14.04 4.23
CA LEU A 43 0.39 13.04 3.77
C LEU A 43 0.24 12.84 2.26
N GLU A 44 1.35 12.61 1.56
CA GLU A 44 1.35 12.15 0.18
C GLU A 44 0.95 10.68 0.12
N ASP A 45 1.48 9.87 1.05
CA ASP A 45 1.36 8.41 1.00
C ASP A 45 1.32 7.74 2.37
N VAL A 46 0.67 6.59 2.42
CA VAL A 46 0.77 5.62 3.53
C VAL A 46 1.20 4.27 2.96
N PHE A 47 2.30 3.73 3.46
CA PHE A 47 2.84 2.45 3.03
C PHE A 47 2.68 1.40 4.12
N VAL A 48 1.99 0.30 3.78
CA VAL A 48 1.78 -0.84 4.66
C VAL A 48 2.69 -1.98 4.20
N PHE A 49 3.67 -2.31 5.03
CA PHE A 49 4.63 -3.38 4.79
C PHE A 49 4.20 -4.66 5.52
N TYR A 50 4.42 -5.82 4.90
CA TYR A 50 4.33 -7.11 5.57
C TYR A 50 5.73 -7.48 6.12
N GLY A 51 6.10 -6.82 7.22
CA GLY A 51 7.46 -6.83 7.78
C GLY A 51 8.33 -5.74 7.17
N ILE A 52 8.94 -4.92 8.02
CA ILE A 52 9.79 -3.78 7.61
C ILE A 52 11.29 -4.09 7.61
N ASP A 53 11.68 -5.31 7.97
CA ASP A 53 13.09 -5.70 8.00
C ASP A 53 13.74 -5.47 6.63
N ALA A 54 14.83 -4.71 6.60
CA ALA A 54 15.52 -4.30 5.38
C ALA A 54 14.63 -3.60 4.32
N ALA A 55 13.47 -3.07 4.70
CA ALA A 55 12.66 -2.21 3.85
C ALA A 55 13.30 -0.82 3.72
N SER A 56 12.96 -0.12 2.64
CA SER A 56 13.38 1.26 2.42
C SER A 56 12.28 2.10 1.80
N LEU A 57 12.37 3.40 2.07
CA LEU A 57 11.62 4.44 1.37
C LEU A 57 12.54 5.12 0.36
N ARG A 58 12.01 5.44 -0.81
CA ARG A 58 12.65 6.30 -1.78
C ARG A 58 11.80 7.55 -1.96
N PHE A 59 12.46 8.70 -2.03
CA PHE A 59 11.85 9.94 -2.46
C PHE A 59 12.45 10.32 -3.81
N VAL A 60 11.68 10.10 -4.87
CA VAL A 60 12.09 10.33 -6.26
C VAL A 60 12.09 11.83 -6.52
N CYS A 61 13.24 12.36 -6.94
CA CYS A 61 13.43 13.78 -7.21
C CYS A 61 14.68 14.03 -8.07
N GLU A 62 14.82 15.23 -8.64
CA GLU A 62 15.94 15.56 -9.53
C GLU A 62 17.26 15.76 -8.79
N GLN A 63 17.22 16.18 -7.52
CA GLN A 63 18.41 16.45 -6.71
C GLN A 63 18.37 15.73 -5.35
N PRO A 64 18.46 14.37 -5.35
CA PRO A 64 18.39 13.55 -4.14
C PRO A 64 19.30 13.97 -2.98
N ALA A 65 20.50 14.47 -3.29
CA ALA A 65 21.47 14.90 -2.28
C ALA A 65 21.03 16.13 -1.46
N LEU A 66 19.99 16.85 -1.90
CA LEU A 66 19.42 17.98 -1.15
C LEU A 66 18.29 17.58 -0.20
N CYS A 67 17.84 16.32 -0.26
CA CYS A 67 16.77 15.84 0.60
C CYS A 67 17.24 15.75 2.05
N GLN A 68 16.41 16.21 2.98
CA GLN A 68 16.66 16.06 4.41
C GLN A 68 15.51 15.29 5.05
N TRP A 69 15.81 14.10 5.55
CA TRP A 69 14.83 13.25 6.19
C TRP A 69 14.73 13.53 7.69
N ARG A 70 13.50 13.44 8.20
CA ARG A 70 13.19 13.41 9.64
C ARG A 70 12.07 12.42 9.92
N SER A 71 12.02 11.92 11.15
CA SER A 71 10.90 11.11 11.64
C SER A 71 10.29 11.72 12.89
N ASP A 72 9.06 11.36 13.22
CA ASP A 72 8.37 11.83 14.41
C ASP A 72 8.70 11.04 15.69
N LYS A 73 9.38 9.90 15.57
CA LYS A 73 9.76 9.04 16.71
C LYS A 73 11.21 9.21 17.15
N ALA A 74 12.12 9.30 16.19
CA ALA A 74 13.56 9.31 16.47
C ALA A 74 14.34 10.17 15.47
N ALA A 75 15.48 10.70 15.92
CA ALA A 75 16.45 11.28 15.01
C ALA A 75 16.99 10.19 14.06
N LEU A 76 17.12 10.53 12.78
CA LEU A 76 17.69 9.64 11.77
C LEU A 76 19.21 9.82 11.74
N THR A 77 19.93 8.72 11.58
CA THR A 77 21.39 8.75 11.42
C THR A 77 21.76 8.91 9.95
N SER A 78 23.01 9.30 9.68
CA SER A 78 23.54 9.38 8.32
C SER A 78 23.62 8.01 7.63
N GLU A 79 23.78 6.92 8.39
CA GLU A 79 23.87 5.56 7.83
C GLU A 79 22.52 5.07 7.27
N GLN A 80 21.42 5.64 7.74
CA GLN A 80 20.07 5.34 7.24
C GLN A 80 19.77 6.07 5.94
N GLN A 81 20.55 7.09 5.58
CA GLN A 81 20.27 7.98 4.47
C GLN A 81 21.31 7.79 3.37
N SER A 82 20.84 7.51 2.17
CA SER A 82 21.67 7.47 0.97
C SER A 82 20.93 8.15 -0.18
N SER A 83 21.58 8.25 -1.33
CA SER A 83 20.97 8.78 -2.54
C SER A 83 21.57 8.11 -3.76
N ASP A 84 20.73 7.86 -4.76
CA ASP A 84 21.15 7.50 -6.11
C ASP A 84 20.90 8.68 -7.08
N GLU A 85 21.01 8.46 -8.39
CA GLU A 85 20.80 9.50 -9.41
C GLU A 85 19.33 9.96 -9.54
N GLN A 86 18.39 9.21 -8.95
CA GLN A 86 16.95 9.36 -9.16
C GLN A 86 16.16 9.55 -7.87
N ALA A 87 16.70 9.17 -6.71
CA ALA A 87 16.00 9.23 -5.44
C ALA A 87 16.92 9.39 -4.24
N SER A 88 16.40 10.06 -3.21
CA SER A 88 16.94 9.97 -1.86
C SER A 88 16.33 8.75 -1.18
N VAL A 89 17.14 7.96 -0.49
CA VAL A 89 16.75 6.66 0.05
C VAL A 89 16.91 6.67 1.56
N LEU A 90 15.88 6.23 2.26
CA LEU A 90 15.87 6.00 3.69
C LEU A 90 15.74 4.50 3.98
N SER A 91 16.73 3.91 4.65
CA SER A 91 16.76 2.52 5.09
C SER A 91 16.52 2.39 6.60
N HIS A 92 16.38 1.15 7.08
CA HIS A 92 16.17 0.83 8.50
C HIS A 92 14.97 1.59 9.08
N LEU A 93 13.82 1.38 8.43
CA LEU A 93 12.56 1.99 8.83
C LEU A 93 12.12 1.52 10.22
N GLN A 94 11.29 2.32 10.86
CA GLN A 94 10.65 2.05 12.14
C GLN A 94 9.16 1.83 11.90
N ALA A 95 8.60 0.83 12.56
CA ALA A 95 7.18 0.51 12.43
C ALA A 95 6.29 1.64 12.93
N ASN A 96 5.18 1.90 12.22
CA ASN A 96 4.14 2.85 12.61
C ASN A 96 4.70 4.26 12.83
N THR A 97 5.42 4.79 11.83
CA THR A 97 6.22 6.02 11.94
C THR A 97 5.93 6.97 10.80
N LEU A 98 5.87 8.26 11.11
CA LEU A 98 5.75 9.34 10.14
C LEU A 98 7.15 9.77 9.70
N TYR A 99 7.38 9.77 8.40
CA TYR A 99 8.60 10.24 7.76
C TYR A 99 8.32 11.49 6.96
N ILE A 100 9.19 12.48 7.09
CA ILE A 100 9.09 13.76 6.39
C ILE A 100 10.41 14.00 5.69
N VAL A 101 10.35 14.38 4.42
CA VAL A 101 11.49 14.80 3.62
C VAL A 101 11.29 16.26 3.24
N GLN A 102 12.25 17.10 3.65
CA GLN A 102 12.38 18.44 3.12
C GLN A 102 13.13 18.34 1.80
N TYR A 103 12.51 18.81 0.72
CA TYR A 103 13.13 18.94 -0.59
C TYR A 103 12.81 20.31 -1.16
N GLU A 104 13.87 21.05 -1.50
CA GLU A 104 13.78 22.48 -1.82
C GLU A 104 13.07 23.27 -0.69
N SER A 105 12.00 24.02 -1.02
CA SER A 105 11.21 24.80 -0.06
C SER A 105 9.92 24.08 0.37
N GLN A 106 9.79 22.77 0.10
CA GLN A 106 8.58 22.00 0.38
C GLN A 106 8.89 20.80 1.30
N GLU A 107 7.91 20.47 2.13
CA GLU A 107 7.90 19.25 2.93
C GLU A 107 6.95 18.25 2.29
N TYR A 108 7.41 16.99 2.22
CA TYR A 108 6.60 15.85 1.84
C TYR A 108 6.64 14.84 2.98
N ALA A 109 5.53 14.22 3.30
CA ALA A 109 5.32 13.32 4.40
C ALA A 109 4.64 12.00 3.98
N CYS A 110 5.19 10.88 4.43
CA CYS A 110 4.53 9.59 4.34
C CYS A 110 4.50 8.87 5.69
N TYR A 111 3.56 7.95 5.85
CA TYR A 111 3.46 7.12 7.06
C TYR A 111 3.75 5.66 6.73
N VAL A 112 4.58 5.02 7.54
CA VAL A 112 4.94 3.61 7.39
C VAL A 112 4.26 2.78 8.46
N ILE A 113 3.57 1.72 8.04
CA ILE A 113 2.93 0.74 8.92
C ILE A 113 3.63 -0.60 8.74
N ASP A 114 3.99 -1.24 9.84
CA ASP A 114 4.36 -2.65 9.83
C ASP A 114 3.14 -3.49 10.20
N TYR A 115 2.58 -4.18 9.21
CA TYR A 115 1.40 -5.01 9.39
C TYR A 115 1.66 -6.22 10.29
N GLN A 116 2.89 -6.71 10.41
CA GLN A 116 3.21 -7.85 11.28
C GLN A 116 3.01 -7.53 12.77
N LEU A 117 2.98 -6.25 13.14
CA LEU A 117 2.68 -5.84 14.52
C LEU A 117 1.19 -5.79 14.83
N ASN A 118 0.34 -5.66 13.79
CA ASN A 118 -1.11 -5.63 13.93
C ASN A 118 -1.78 -6.56 12.90
N PRO A 119 -1.39 -7.85 12.86
CA PRO A 119 -1.91 -8.76 11.87
C PRO A 119 -3.37 -9.08 12.20
N LEU A 120 -4.20 -9.11 11.17
CA LEU A 120 -5.52 -9.71 11.29
C LEU A 120 -5.39 -11.21 11.55
N GLN A 121 -5.95 -11.68 12.66
CA GLN A 121 -5.98 -13.09 13.01
C GLN A 121 -7.39 -13.63 12.87
N TYR A 122 -7.59 -14.55 11.92
CA TYR A 122 -8.83 -15.30 11.81
C TYR A 122 -8.78 -16.48 12.80
N GLY A 123 -9.76 -16.53 13.71
CA GLY A 123 -9.87 -17.60 14.69
C GLY A 123 -10.66 -18.79 14.17
N SER A 124 -11.84 -18.54 13.61
CA SER A 124 -12.67 -19.59 13.04
C SER A 124 -13.64 -19.06 11.99
N LEU A 125 -13.90 -19.87 10.98
CA LEU A 125 -15.01 -19.70 10.04
C LEU A 125 -15.94 -20.90 10.22
N SER A 126 -17.22 -20.67 10.48
CA SER A 126 -18.20 -21.73 10.72
C SER A 126 -19.54 -21.42 10.07
N ALA A 127 -20.25 -22.45 9.62
CA ALA A 127 -21.62 -22.29 9.15
C ALA A 127 -22.55 -22.05 10.33
N VAL A 128 -23.53 -21.15 10.14
CA VAL A 128 -24.64 -20.99 11.10
C VAL A 128 -25.54 -22.21 10.98
N THR A 129 -25.62 -23.03 12.04
CA THR A 129 -26.33 -24.33 12.01
C THR A 129 -27.84 -24.23 12.20
N ASP A 130 -28.31 -23.13 12.80
CA ASP A 130 -29.74 -22.92 13.12
C ASP A 130 -30.37 -21.80 12.27
N ALA A 131 -29.83 -21.54 11.08
CA ALA A 131 -30.40 -20.54 10.17
C ALA A 131 -31.80 -20.99 9.71
N ILE A 132 -32.75 -20.06 9.63
CA ILE A 132 -34.13 -20.36 9.18
C ILE A 132 -34.15 -20.84 7.72
N ASP A 133 -33.12 -20.50 6.93
CA ASP A 133 -33.05 -20.72 5.49
C ASP A 133 -31.73 -21.41 5.04
N ILE A 134 -31.43 -22.53 5.69
CA ILE A 134 -30.20 -23.34 5.48
C ILE A 134 -30.11 -23.89 4.04
N ALA A 135 -31.24 -24.03 3.35
CA ALA A 135 -31.31 -24.64 2.03
C ALA A 135 -31.02 -23.66 0.87
N THR A 136 -31.17 -22.35 1.07
CA THR A 136 -30.99 -21.35 0.00
C THR A 136 -29.87 -20.34 0.27
N SER A 137 -29.44 -20.18 1.52
CA SER A 137 -28.36 -19.25 1.89
C SER A 137 -27.37 -19.90 2.86
N LEU A 138 -26.08 -19.88 2.50
CA LEU A 138 -25.01 -20.22 3.42
C LEU A 138 -24.68 -18.99 4.25
N GLN A 139 -25.03 -19.01 5.54
CA GLN A 139 -24.61 -17.98 6.49
C GLN A 139 -23.35 -18.45 7.21
N LEU A 140 -22.34 -17.58 7.27
CA LEU A 140 -21.06 -17.87 7.89
C LEU A 140 -20.82 -16.93 9.07
N ASN A 141 -20.44 -17.53 10.20
CA ASN A 141 -19.89 -16.80 11.33
C ASN A 141 -18.37 -16.77 11.19
N LEU A 142 -17.83 -15.56 11.02
CA LEU A 142 -16.41 -15.29 11.03
C LEU A 142 -16.03 -14.72 12.40
N VAL A 143 -15.15 -15.42 13.11
CA VAL A 143 -14.51 -14.91 14.33
C VAL A 143 -13.11 -14.46 13.96
N TYR A 144 -12.84 -13.18 14.17
CA TYR A 144 -11.53 -12.58 13.97
C TYR A 144 -11.16 -11.68 15.15
N CYS A 145 -9.86 -11.50 15.33
CA CYS A 145 -9.30 -10.53 16.26
C CYS A 145 -8.30 -9.67 15.49
N SER A 146 -8.49 -8.36 15.54
CA SER A 146 -7.51 -7.39 15.05
C SER A 146 -7.71 -6.07 15.73
N ASP A 147 -6.61 -5.41 16.06
CA ASP A 147 -6.64 -3.99 16.33
C ASP A 147 -6.91 -3.21 15.03
N ASP A 148 -7.48 -2.02 15.17
CA ASP A 148 -7.71 -1.11 14.04
C ASP A 148 -6.37 -0.76 13.39
N LEU A 149 -6.29 -0.88 12.07
CA LEU A 149 -5.15 -0.37 11.32
C LEU A 149 -5.33 1.13 11.17
N SER A 150 -4.35 1.91 11.62
CA SER A 150 -4.43 3.37 11.52
C SER A 150 -3.07 4.00 11.24
N TYR A 151 -3.12 5.21 10.69
CA TYR A 151 -1.95 6.08 10.50
C TYR A 151 -2.18 7.43 11.16
N ARG A 152 -1.11 8.19 11.34
CA ARG A 152 -1.15 9.55 11.90
C ARG A 152 -0.79 10.57 10.83
N GLY A 153 -1.64 11.58 10.66
CA GLY A 153 -1.36 12.72 9.77
C GLY A 153 -0.39 13.73 10.39
N LEU A 154 0.10 14.69 9.59
CA LEU A 154 0.93 15.80 10.07
C LEU A 154 0.23 16.66 11.13
N ASN A 155 -1.11 16.68 11.09
CA ASN A 155 -1.95 17.36 12.07
C ASN A 155 -2.07 16.62 13.42
N GLY A 156 -1.42 15.46 13.58
CA GLY A 156 -1.43 14.63 14.79
C GLY A 156 -2.66 13.76 14.98
N LYS A 157 -3.66 13.83 14.08
CA LYS A 157 -4.87 13.00 14.15
C LYS A 157 -4.60 11.59 13.62
N SER A 158 -5.34 10.63 14.17
CA SER A 158 -5.36 9.25 13.70
C SER A 158 -6.46 9.06 12.68
N TYR A 159 -6.16 8.27 11.65
CA TYR A 159 -7.03 7.95 10.52
C TYR A 159 -7.05 6.43 10.35
N ALA A 160 -8.24 5.85 10.18
CA ALA A 160 -8.41 4.42 10.00
C ALA A 160 -8.07 3.99 8.56
N ILE A 161 -7.54 2.79 8.41
CA ILE A 161 -7.39 2.11 7.12
C ILE A 161 -8.37 0.96 7.10
N GLU A 162 -9.32 1.01 6.16
CA GLU A 162 -10.25 -0.09 5.92
C GLU A 162 -9.51 -1.32 5.37
N ARG A 163 -9.90 -2.50 5.85
CA ARG A 163 -9.37 -3.77 5.37
C ARG A 163 -10.47 -4.46 4.56
N GLU A 164 -10.19 -4.78 3.30
CA GLU A 164 -11.10 -5.59 2.50
C GLU A 164 -10.84 -7.07 2.75
N HIS A 165 -11.93 -7.83 2.91
CA HIS A 165 -11.88 -9.28 3.11
C HIS A 165 -12.54 -9.98 1.93
N ARG A 166 -11.88 -11.02 1.40
CA ARG A 166 -12.42 -11.87 0.34
C ARG A 166 -12.45 -13.32 0.82
N LEU A 167 -13.61 -13.96 0.61
CA LEU A 167 -13.79 -15.39 0.84
C LEU A 167 -14.05 -16.07 -0.50
N THR A 168 -13.25 -17.10 -0.79
CA THR A 168 -13.50 -18.02 -1.90
C THR A 168 -13.89 -19.37 -1.34
N TYR A 169 -14.84 -20.05 -1.98
CA TYR A 169 -15.26 -21.39 -1.61
C TYR A 169 -15.51 -22.23 -2.86
N VAL A 170 -15.53 -23.54 -2.66
CA VAL A 170 -15.77 -24.52 -3.70
C VAL A 170 -17.06 -25.25 -3.36
N ASP A 171 -18.03 -25.20 -4.28
CA ASP A 171 -19.21 -26.04 -4.21
C ASP A 171 -18.89 -27.42 -4.78
N ALA A 172 -19.35 -28.46 -4.08
CA ALA A 172 -19.36 -29.81 -4.61
C ALA A 172 -20.65 -30.00 -5.41
N VAL A 173 -20.56 -29.98 -6.74
CA VAL A 173 -21.71 -30.20 -7.64
C VAL A 173 -21.72 -31.64 -8.10
N TRP A 174 -22.87 -32.31 -7.94
CA TRP A 174 -23.04 -33.68 -8.38
C TRP A 174 -22.98 -33.78 -9.91
N ALA A 175 -22.02 -34.51 -10.45
CA ALA A 175 -21.90 -34.81 -11.87
C ALA A 175 -22.53 -36.16 -12.19
N GLU A 176 -23.71 -36.14 -12.81
CA GLU A 176 -24.49 -37.35 -13.12
C GLU A 176 -23.73 -38.32 -14.04
N ASP A 177 -22.97 -37.80 -15.01
CA ASP A 177 -22.24 -38.58 -16.02
C ASP A 177 -21.20 -39.52 -15.40
N ASP A 178 -20.57 -39.08 -14.32
CA ASP A 178 -19.50 -39.82 -13.64
C ASP A 178 -19.89 -40.31 -12.24
N ARG A 179 -21.11 -40.00 -11.78
CA ARG A 179 -21.63 -40.30 -10.44
C ARG A 179 -20.67 -39.90 -9.31
N GLN A 180 -20.09 -38.72 -9.42
CA GLN A 180 -19.19 -38.14 -8.42
C GLN A 180 -19.43 -36.64 -8.27
N TYR A 181 -19.10 -36.10 -7.10
CA TYR A 181 -19.07 -34.66 -6.92
C TYR A 181 -17.86 -34.05 -7.62
N ARG A 182 -18.06 -32.90 -8.27
CA ARG A 182 -17.01 -32.09 -8.87
C ARG A 182 -16.98 -30.72 -8.23
N ASP A 183 -15.76 -30.21 -8.08
CA ASP A 183 -15.49 -28.90 -7.51
C ASP A 183 -15.86 -27.79 -8.51
N GLU A 184 -16.73 -26.87 -8.11
CA GLU A 184 -17.03 -25.62 -8.82
C GLU A 184 -16.66 -24.42 -7.92
N GLU A 185 -15.69 -23.62 -8.35
CA GLU A 185 -15.23 -22.46 -7.59
C GLU A 185 -16.22 -21.30 -7.70
N LYS A 186 -16.61 -20.72 -6.57
CA LYS A 186 -17.47 -19.53 -6.49
C LYS A 186 -16.86 -18.46 -5.59
N GLU A 187 -16.99 -17.21 -6.01
CA GLU A 187 -16.55 -16.03 -5.26
C GLU A 187 -17.75 -15.30 -4.66
N ILE A 188 -17.68 -14.93 -3.37
CA ILE A 188 -18.66 -14.00 -2.76
C ILE A 188 -18.06 -12.60 -2.81
N ALA A 189 -18.82 -11.61 -3.28
CA ALA A 189 -18.42 -10.21 -3.24
C ALA A 189 -18.26 -9.71 -1.79
N SER A 190 -17.25 -8.86 -1.58
CA SER A 190 -16.80 -8.31 -0.30
C SER A 190 -17.88 -7.50 0.43
N SER A 191 -17.87 -7.56 1.76
CA SER A 191 -18.51 -6.56 2.62
C SER A 191 -17.45 -5.57 3.08
N GLY A 192 -17.64 -4.29 2.71
CA GLY A 192 -16.91 -3.15 3.29
C GLY A 192 -17.46 -2.77 4.66
#